data_AF-A0AA35QSF2-F1
#
_entry.id   AF-A0AA35QSF2-F1
#
_cell.length_a   1.000
_cell.length_b   1.000
_cell.length_c   1.000
_cell.angle_alpha   90.00
_cell.angle_beta   90.00
_cell.angle_gamma   90.00
#
_symmetry.space_group_name_H-M   'P 1'
#
loop_
_entity.id
_entity.type
_entity.pdbx_description
1 polymer ?
#
loop_
_entity_poly.entity_id
_entity_poly.type
_entity_poly.pdbx_seq_one_letter_code
_entity_poly.pdbx_strand_id
1 'polypeptide(L)'
;MKGRARRVLLADLAKIKESKFDPVWLAEELFAAGIVGEEERVAAKDETVSKEHRRDELLDLVMGNGGESVFQTFVNIFSSKRHMHWLAMDLKDEFLRQGGVWMKEEPVRISDDIPANRSECEGEPGRLKVEAVKVESSYHALLGVKINL
;
A
#
# COMPACT_ATOMS: atom_id res chain seq x y z
N MET A 1 4.83 -0.40 -21.68
CA MET A 1 4.44 -1.81 -21.91
C MET A 1 3.66 -2.32 -20.69
N LYS A 2 2.31 -2.28 -20.70
CA LYS A 2 1.45 -2.80 -19.61
C LYS A 2 1.29 -4.34 -19.61
N GLY A 3 2.31 -5.06 -20.10
CA GLY A 3 2.14 -6.43 -20.61
C GLY A 3 2.42 -7.54 -19.62
N ARG A 4 3.53 -7.46 -18.88
CA ARG A 4 4.03 -8.59 -18.08
C ARG A 4 3.33 -8.73 -16.74
N ALA A 5 3.41 -7.69 -15.91
CA ALA A 5 2.75 -7.60 -14.62
C ALA A 5 1.28 -8.03 -14.68
N ARG A 6 0.52 -7.48 -15.64
CA ARG A 6 -0.88 -7.83 -15.86
C ARG A 6 -1.08 -9.30 -16.22
N ARG A 7 -0.21 -9.89 -17.05
CA ARG A 7 -0.31 -11.33 -17.39
C ARG A 7 -0.09 -12.23 -16.18
N VAL A 8 0.86 -11.87 -15.31
CA VAL A 8 1.10 -12.62 -14.06
C VAL A 8 -0.13 -12.56 -13.16
N LEU A 9 -0.68 -11.36 -12.94
CA LEU A 9 -1.91 -11.19 -12.14
C LEU A 9 -3.10 -11.96 -12.71
N LEU A 10 -3.27 -11.98 -14.04
CA LEU A 10 -4.34 -12.73 -14.69
C LEU A 10 -4.14 -14.25 -14.61
N ALA A 11 -2.90 -14.73 -14.73
CA ALA A 11 -2.59 -16.15 -14.66
C ALA A 11 -2.87 -16.72 -13.26
N ASP A 12 -2.63 -15.94 -12.21
CA ASP A 12 -2.81 -16.34 -10.81
C ASP A 12 -4.04 -15.73 -10.13
N LEU A 13 -4.96 -15.12 -10.91
CA LEU A 13 -6.15 -14.44 -10.37
C LEU A 13 -6.99 -15.34 -9.46
N ALA A 14 -7.15 -16.62 -9.83
CA ALA A 14 -7.87 -17.59 -9.02
C ALA A 14 -7.23 -17.78 -7.65
N LYS A 15 -5.90 -17.96 -7.58
CA LYS A 15 -5.15 -18.09 -6.33
C LYS A 15 -5.24 -16.82 -5.49
N ILE A 16 -5.21 -15.66 -6.13
CA ILE A 16 -5.37 -14.36 -5.47
C ILE A 16 -6.76 -14.27 -4.83
N LYS A 17 -7.83 -14.65 -5.52
CA LYS A 17 -9.20 -14.67 -4.95
C LYS A 17 -9.34 -15.70 -3.83
N GLU A 18 -8.72 -16.87 -3.95
CA GLU A 18 -8.70 -17.93 -2.94
C GLU A 18 -7.98 -17.53 -1.64
N SER A 19 -7.04 -16.58 -1.70
CA SER A 19 -6.37 -16.03 -0.51
C SER A 19 -7.34 -15.35 0.46
N LYS A 20 -8.56 -15.02 0.00
CA LYS A 20 -9.64 -14.41 0.79
C LYS A 20 -9.15 -13.18 1.58
N PHE A 21 -8.27 -12.37 0.99
CA PHE A 21 -7.79 -11.13 1.59
C PHE A 21 -8.94 -10.19 1.98
N ASP A 22 -8.75 -9.34 2.97
CA ASP A 22 -9.77 -8.36 3.35
C ASP A 22 -9.70 -7.12 2.44
N PRO A 23 -10.76 -6.74 1.72
CA PRO A 23 -10.71 -5.61 0.79
C PRO A 23 -10.46 -4.28 1.51
N VAL A 24 -10.95 -4.11 2.74
CA VAL A 24 -10.68 -2.89 3.53
C VAL A 24 -9.19 -2.77 3.82
N TRP A 25 -8.56 -3.85 4.31
CA TRP A 25 -7.12 -3.88 4.52
C TRP A 25 -6.34 -3.57 3.23
N LEU A 26 -6.66 -4.24 2.13
CA LEU A 26 -5.93 -4.03 0.87
C LEU A 26 -6.08 -2.58 0.38
N ALA A 27 -7.26 -2.00 0.47
CA ALA A 27 -7.49 -0.62 0.05
C ALA A 27 -6.70 0.40 0.87
N GLU A 28 -6.55 0.22 2.18
CA GLU A 28 -5.72 1.08 3.02
C GLU A 28 -4.23 0.99 2.64
N GLU A 29 -3.71 -0.21 2.38
CA GLU A 29 -2.33 -0.40 1.94
C GLU A 29 -2.08 0.21 0.55
N LEU A 30 -3.02 0.04 -0.38
CA LEU A 30 -2.92 0.63 -1.72
C LEU A 30 -3.04 2.16 -1.68
N PHE A 31 -3.85 2.71 -0.79
CA PHE A 31 -3.97 4.16 -0.60
C PHE A 31 -2.68 4.76 -0.06
N ALA A 32 -2.07 4.12 0.94
CA ALA A 32 -0.78 4.53 1.47
C ALA A 32 0.36 4.45 0.45
N ALA A 33 0.29 3.46 -0.45
CA ALA A 33 1.20 3.35 -1.58
C ALA A 33 0.93 4.36 -2.71
N GLY A 34 -0.12 5.19 -2.60
CA GLY A 34 -0.51 6.15 -3.64
C GLY A 34 -1.03 5.49 -4.93
N ILE A 35 -1.48 4.23 -4.85
CA ILE A 35 -1.98 3.45 -6.00
C ILE A 35 -3.47 3.72 -6.25
N VAL A 36 -4.24 3.95 -5.19
CA VAL A 36 -5.67 4.28 -5.23
C VAL A 36 -5.93 5.59 -4.48
N GLY A 37 -7.02 6.27 -4.79
CA GLY A 37 -7.44 7.51 -4.15
C GLY A 37 -8.33 7.28 -2.92
N GLU A 38 -8.77 8.40 -2.32
CA GLU A 38 -9.67 8.38 -1.17
C GLU A 38 -11.04 7.79 -1.53
N GLU A 39 -11.51 8.00 -2.75
CA GLU A 39 -12.80 7.47 -3.22
C GLU A 39 -12.81 5.95 -3.21
N GLU A 40 -11.78 5.30 -3.77
CA GLU A 40 -11.67 3.84 -3.77
C GLU A 40 -11.47 3.28 -2.36
N ARG A 41 -10.71 4.00 -1.50
CA ARG A 41 -10.52 3.63 -0.10
C ARG A 41 -11.82 3.62 0.68
N VAL A 42 -12.68 4.63 0.46
CA VAL A 42 -14.01 4.71 1.08
C VAL A 42 -14.93 3.64 0.50
N ALA A 43 -14.93 3.42 -0.81
CA ALA A 43 -15.74 2.39 -1.47
C ALA A 43 -15.43 0.97 -0.95
N ALA A 44 -14.16 0.68 -0.62
CA ALA A 44 -13.78 -0.60 -0.03
C ALA A 44 -14.40 -0.86 1.35
N LYS A 45 -14.90 0.18 2.04
CA LYS A 45 -15.59 0.08 3.34
C LYS A 45 -17.11 -0.01 3.22
N ASP A 46 -17.67 0.14 2.03
CA ASP A 46 -19.11 0.07 1.82
C ASP A 46 -19.63 -1.37 2.03
N GLU A 47 -20.26 -1.60 3.18
CA GLU A 47 -20.82 -2.90 3.53
C GLU A 47 -22.13 -3.23 2.80
N THR A 48 -22.75 -2.26 2.10
CA THR A 48 -23.89 -2.53 1.23
C THR A 48 -23.48 -3.32 -0.01
N VAL A 49 -22.18 -3.29 -0.35
CA VAL A 49 -21.56 -4.01 -1.45
C VAL A 49 -20.91 -5.29 -0.94
N SER A 50 -21.13 -6.39 -1.68
CA SER A 50 -20.58 -7.69 -1.30
C SER A 50 -19.06 -7.65 -1.18
N LYS A 51 -18.52 -8.41 -0.22
CA LYS A 51 -17.07 -8.48 0.01
C LYS A 51 -16.31 -8.95 -1.23
N GLU A 52 -16.90 -9.87 -2.00
CA GLU A 52 -16.32 -10.38 -3.24
C GLU A 52 -16.25 -9.29 -4.32
N HIS A 53 -17.33 -8.52 -4.51
CA HIS A 53 -17.33 -7.44 -5.47
C HIS A 53 -16.30 -6.36 -5.14
N ARG A 54 -16.18 -5.97 -3.86
CA ARG A 54 -15.14 -5.02 -3.41
C ARG A 54 -13.71 -5.52 -3.63
N ARG A 55 -13.47 -6.84 -3.54
CA ARG A 55 -12.16 -7.42 -3.87
C ARG A 55 -11.87 -7.32 -5.36
N ASP A 56 -12.87 -7.65 -6.18
CA ASP A 56 -12.73 -7.66 -7.63
C ASP A 56 -12.44 -6.25 -8.16
N GLU A 57 -13.14 -5.23 -7.66
CA GLU A 57 -12.88 -3.81 -7.96
C GLU A 57 -11.42 -3.42 -7.64
N LEU A 58 -10.91 -3.78 -6.46
CA LEU A 58 -9.52 -3.48 -6.08
C LEU A 58 -8.50 -4.19 -6.98
N LEU A 59 -8.77 -5.44 -7.37
CA LEU A 59 -7.90 -6.18 -8.29
C LEU A 59 -7.93 -5.57 -9.69
N ASP A 60 -9.08 -5.13 -10.16
CA ASP A 60 -9.23 -4.44 -11.44
C ASP A 60 -8.46 -3.12 -11.47
N LEU A 61 -8.46 -2.35 -10.36
CA LEU A 61 -7.64 -1.15 -10.22
C LEU A 61 -6.15 -1.46 -10.29
N VAL A 62 -5.67 -2.47 -9.56
CA VAL A 62 -4.26 -2.91 -9.62
C VAL A 62 -3.87 -3.36 -11.02
N MET A 63 -4.76 -4.08 -11.72
CA MET A 63 -4.53 -4.54 -13.09
C MET A 63 -4.61 -3.41 -14.13
N GLY A 64 -5.47 -2.41 -13.92
CA GLY A 64 -5.69 -1.25 -14.81
C GLY A 64 -4.59 -0.19 -14.71
N ASN A 65 -4.15 0.09 -13.48
CA ASN A 65 -3.01 0.96 -13.16
C ASN A 65 -1.66 0.27 -13.42
N GLY A 66 -1.69 -1.06 -13.64
CA GLY A 66 -0.55 -2.00 -13.62
C GLY A 66 0.61 -1.76 -14.57
N GLY A 67 1.46 -0.79 -14.22
CA GLY A 67 2.90 -0.84 -14.53
C GLY A 67 3.62 -1.87 -13.64
N GLU A 68 4.88 -2.18 -13.97
CA GLU A 68 5.68 -3.13 -13.17
C GLU A 68 5.89 -2.65 -11.72
N SER A 69 5.90 -1.34 -11.47
CA SER A 69 5.99 -0.76 -10.12
C SER A 69 4.76 -1.09 -9.25
N VAL A 70 3.56 -0.85 -9.76
CA VAL A 70 2.29 -1.14 -9.05
C VAL A 70 2.19 -2.63 -8.70
N PHE A 71 2.61 -3.50 -9.62
CA PHE A 71 2.67 -4.94 -9.37
C PHE A 71 3.66 -5.31 -8.26
N GLN A 72 4.87 -4.75 -8.28
CA GLN A 72 5.86 -5.01 -7.24
C GLN A 72 5.36 -4.55 -5.86
N THR A 73 4.74 -3.38 -5.79
CA THR A 73 4.13 -2.89 -4.55
C THR A 73 2.99 -3.80 -4.07
N PHE A 74 2.09 -4.23 -4.95
CA PHE A 74 1.04 -5.18 -4.62
C PHE A 74 1.58 -6.50 -4.04
N VAL A 75 2.63 -7.05 -4.66
CA VAL A 75 3.29 -8.27 -4.18
C VAL A 75 3.98 -8.03 -2.83
N ASN A 76 4.61 -6.87 -2.62
CA ASN A 76 5.21 -6.52 -1.33
C ASN A 76 4.14 -6.43 -0.22
N ILE A 77 2.99 -5.79 -0.50
CA ILE A 77 1.84 -5.74 0.40
C ILE A 77 1.38 -7.16 0.77
N PHE A 78 1.23 -8.06 -0.21
CA PHE A 78 0.84 -9.45 0.04
C PHE A 78 1.90 -10.21 0.84
N SER A 79 3.19 -9.94 0.59
CA SER A 79 4.30 -10.58 1.31
C SER A 79 4.34 -10.22 2.80
N SER A 80 3.79 -9.04 3.18
CA SER A 80 3.70 -8.57 4.56
C SER A 80 2.75 -9.41 5.42
N LYS A 81 1.80 -10.11 4.80
CA LYS A 81 0.86 -10.99 5.50
C LYS A 81 1.34 -12.43 5.43
N ARG A 82 1.61 -13.01 6.62
CA ARG A 82 2.12 -14.39 6.76
C ARG A 82 1.34 -15.43 5.94
N HIS A 83 0.02 -15.33 5.87
CA HIS A 83 -0.83 -16.28 5.14
C HIS A 83 -0.86 -16.08 3.61
N MET A 84 -0.33 -14.95 3.11
CA MET A 84 -0.23 -14.62 1.68
C MET A 84 1.23 -14.56 1.19
N HIS A 85 2.20 -14.76 2.09
CA HIS A 85 3.62 -14.71 1.74
C HIS A 85 4.00 -15.71 0.63
N TRP A 86 3.46 -16.93 0.68
CA TRP A 86 3.69 -17.94 -0.35
C TRP A 86 3.19 -17.47 -1.73
N LEU A 87 1.99 -16.88 -1.79
CA LEU A 87 1.41 -16.35 -3.02
C LEU A 87 2.22 -15.17 -3.56
N ALA A 88 2.72 -14.30 -2.67
CA ALA A 88 3.60 -13.21 -3.06
C ALA A 88 4.91 -13.72 -3.69
N MET A 89 5.49 -14.80 -3.16
CA MET A 89 6.69 -15.42 -3.75
C MET A 89 6.38 -16.05 -5.11
N ASP A 90 5.27 -16.79 -5.24
CA ASP A 90 4.84 -17.37 -6.52
C ASP A 90 4.67 -16.30 -7.61
N LEU A 91 4.01 -15.19 -7.29
CA LEU A 91 3.80 -14.06 -8.20
C LEU A 91 5.14 -13.42 -8.62
N LYS A 92 6.05 -13.22 -7.65
CA LYS A 92 7.38 -12.68 -7.90
C LYS A 92 8.20 -13.59 -8.81
N ASP A 93 8.20 -14.88 -8.53
CA ASP A 93 8.96 -15.87 -9.30
C ASP A 93 8.45 -15.97 -10.74
N GLU A 94 7.13 -15.99 -10.94
CA GLU A 94 6.54 -15.97 -12.28
C GLU A 94 6.86 -14.67 -13.04
N PHE A 95 6.85 -13.53 -12.36
CA PHE A 95 7.26 -12.26 -12.96
C PHE A 95 8.72 -12.26 -13.40
N LEU A 96 9.64 -12.75 -12.54
CA LEU A 96 11.06 -12.91 -12.87
C LEU A 96 11.27 -13.90 -14.01
N ARG A 97 10.53 -15.02 -14.02
CA ARG A 97 10.58 -16.04 -15.09
C ARG A 97 10.18 -15.47 -16.45
N GLN A 98 9.25 -14.52 -16.48
CA GLN A 98 8.88 -13.79 -17.71
C GLN A 98 9.89 -12.69 -18.10
N GLY A 99 11.03 -12.58 -17.40
CA GLY A 99 12.08 -11.59 -17.62
C GLY A 99 11.80 -10.23 -16.95
N GLY A 100 10.94 -10.21 -15.93
CA GLY A 100 10.69 -9.05 -15.09
C GLY A 100 11.94 -8.63 -14.31
N VAL A 101 12.07 -7.34 -14.03
CA VAL A 101 13.13 -6.81 -13.17
C VAL A 101 12.53 -6.45 -11.82
N TRP A 102 13.02 -7.07 -10.75
CA TRP A 102 12.59 -6.75 -9.39
C TRP A 102 13.48 -5.65 -8.81
N MET A 103 12.91 -4.48 -8.56
CA MET A 103 13.62 -3.41 -7.88
C MET A 103 13.72 -3.77 -6.40
N LYS A 104 14.94 -3.77 -5.84
CA LYS A 104 15.10 -3.77 -4.38
C LYS A 104 14.63 -2.40 -3.91
N GLU A 105 13.67 -2.35 -3.00
CA GLU A 105 13.41 -1.12 -2.26
C GLU A 105 14.72 -0.76 -1.55
N GLU A 106 15.36 0.34 -1.97
CA GLU A 106 16.39 0.94 -1.13
C GLU A 106 15.70 1.33 0.18
N PRO A 107 16.28 1.00 1.35
CA PRO A 107 15.76 1.55 2.59
C PRO A 107 15.78 3.07 2.42
N VAL A 108 14.62 3.71 2.48
CA VAL A 108 14.51 5.17 2.52
C VAL A 108 15.34 5.61 3.72
N ARG A 109 16.57 6.08 3.47
CA ARG A 109 17.33 6.79 4.48
C ARG A 109 16.58 8.08 4.70
N ILE A 110 15.89 8.18 5.83
CA ILE A 110 15.52 9.48 6.37
C ILE A 110 16.86 10.20 6.58
N SER A 111 17.20 11.17 5.74
CA SER A 111 18.31 12.05 6.05
C SER A 111 17.84 12.96 7.18
N ASP A 112 18.57 12.98 8.29
CA ASP A 112 18.37 13.92 9.40
C ASP A 112 18.61 15.39 9.02
N ASP A 113 18.82 15.69 7.73
CA ASP A 113 18.93 17.04 7.20
C ASP A 113 17.54 17.65 6.99
N ILE A 114 16.84 17.94 8.09
CA ILE A 114 15.85 19.00 8.09
C ILE A 114 16.65 20.32 7.97
N PRO A 115 16.54 21.10 6.89
CA PRO A 115 17.08 22.44 6.89
C PRO A 115 16.36 23.20 8.02
N ALA A 116 17.14 23.62 9.03
CA ALA A 116 16.69 24.47 10.11
C ALA A 116 16.22 25.81 9.51
N ASN A 117 14.97 25.86 9.05
CA ASN A 117 14.34 27.10 8.67
C ASN A 117 13.99 27.84 9.96
N ARG A 118 14.95 28.63 10.46
CA ARG A 118 14.69 29.70 11.42
C ARG A 118 13.65 30.63 10.80
N SER A 119 12.42 30.54 11.26
CA SER A 119 11.48 31.66 11.20
C SER A 119 11.15 32.01 12.63
N GLU A 120 11.83 33.03 13.15
CA GLU A 120 11.40 33.74 14.34
C GLU A 120 9.99 34.28 14.08
N CYS A 121 9.03 33.86 14.89
CA CYS A 121 7.73 34.52 14.99
C CYS A 121 7.46 34.75 16.47
N GLU A 122 7.83 35.94 16.92
CA GLU A 122 7.22 36.56 18.10
C GLU A 122 5.72 36.75 17.82
N GLY A 123 4.84 36.26 18.70
CA GLY A 123 3.39 36.42 18.55
C GLY A 123 2.55 35.60 19.54
N GLU A 124 2.21 36.25 20.66
CA GLU A 124 1.17 36.04 21.69
C GLU A 124 0.43 34.69 21.89
N PRO A 125 0.11 34.32 23.16
CA PRO A 125 -0.56 33.08 23.50
C PRO A 125 -2.07 33.20 23.27
N GLY A 126 -2.62 32.38 22.36
CA GLY A 126 -4.07 32.17 22.28
C GLY A 126 -4.65 32.20 20.88
N ARG A 127 -4.26 31.26 20.03
CA ARG A 127 -5.07 30.79 18.89
C ARG A 127 -4.55 29.43 18.45
N LEU A 128 -5.35 28.39 18.64
CA LEU A 128 -5.11 27.10 17.99
C LEU A 128 -5.19 27.33 16.47
N LYS A 129 -4.03 27.45 15.82
CA LYS A 129 -3.91 27.23 14.37
C LYS A 129 -3.78 25.73 14.16
N VAL A 130 -4.80 25.14 13.55
CA VAL A 130 -4.67 23.80 12.96
C VAL A 130 -3.89 24.03 11.66
N GLU A 131 -2.58 23.93 11.73
CA GLU A 131 -1.78 23.75 10.52
C GLU A 131 -1.92 22.29 10.11
N ALA A 132 -2.46 22.08 8.91
CA ALA A 132 -2.53 20.78 8.28
C ALA A 132 -1.09 20.31 8.00
N VAL A 133 -0.50 19.59 8.95
CA VAL A 133 0.72 18.85 8.71
C VAL A 133 0.35 17.72 7.76
N LYS A 134 0.79 17.83 6.50
CA LYS A 134 0.80 16.72 5.56
C LYS A 134 1.76 15.68 6.12
N VAL A 135 1.23 14.75 6.91
CA VAL A 135 1.99 13.59 7.40
C VAL A 135 2.13 12.65 6.21
N GLU A 136 3.30 12.67 5.55
CA GLU A 136 3.73 11.56 4.72
C GLU A 136 4.00 10.39 5.66
N SER A 137 2.97 9.58 5.86
CA SER A 137 2.95 8.45 6.79
C SER A 137 3.86 7.34 6.26
N SER A 138 5.05 7.25 6.83
CA SER A 138 5.86 6.03 6.83
C SER A 138 5.29 5.06 7.87
N TYR A 139 4.93 3.86 7.41
CA TYR A 139 4.14 2.87 8.16
C TYR A 139 4.85 2.25 9.37
N HIS A 140 4.06 2.05 10.43
CA HIS A 140 4.14 1.10 11.56
C HIS A 140 5.44 0.96 12.37
N ALA A 141 5.52 1.72 13.47
CA ALA A 141 6.18 1.27 14.69
C ALA A 141 5.24 0.36 15.51
N LEU A 142 5.61 -0.91 15.65
CA LEU A 142 5.11 -1.81 16.69
C LEU A 142 5.47 -1.22 18.06
N LEU A 143 4.49 -0.73 18.81
CA LEU A 143 4.66 -0.47 20.24
C LEU A 143 3.61 -1.25 21.02
N GLY A 144 4.04 -2.40 21.54
CA GLY A 144 3.35 -3.08 22.62
C GLY A 144 3.31 -2.17 23.85
N VAL A 145 2.11 -1.74 24.23
CA VAL A 145 1.91 -0.98 25.46
C VAL A 145 2.00 -1.95 26.63
N LYS A 146 3.06 -1.84 27.43
CA LYS A 146 3.14 -2.43 28.77
C LYS A 146 2.63 -1.37 29.75
N ILE A 147 1.42 -1.55 30.26
CA ILE A 147 0.89 -0.73 31.36
C ILE A 147 1.42 -1.35 32.65
N ASN A 148 2.19 -0.59 33.44
CA ASN A 148 2.37 -0.88 34.85
C ASN A 148 1.42 0.05 35.63
N LEU A 149 0.68 -0.56 36.56
CA LEU A 149 -0.23 0.07 37.52
C LEU A 149 0.51 1.07 38.41
#